data_AF-Q7UZJ3-F1
#
_entry.id   AF-Q7UZJ3-F1
#
_cell.length_a   1.000
_cell.length_b   1.000
_cell.length_c   1.000
_cell.angle_alpha   90.00
_cell.angle_beta   90.00
_cell.angle_gamma   90.00
#
_symmetry.space_group_name_H-M   'P 1'
#
loop_
_entity.id
_entity.type
_entity.pdbx_description
1 polymer ?
#
loop_
_entity_poly.entity_id
_entity_poly.type
_entity_poly.pdbx_seq_one_letter_code
_entity_poly.pdbx_strand_id
1 'polypeptide(L)'
;MSLGYRDKLLKGRRAMAHLIHLWHERNGWSHRVLPLLSEILDLGRVHNSQISNLRNGKLSSPGPEVFLALAQVNTILDQGIESIRDQLEKNHPELWRSLQDSALPLKNDADNPLSAGELFEIFSGLKPLPLSFDWYIEDSEASALSDALSDHFCQNRPWRSCKTIIMDAYTVSKTLRRDRFAEVIAGIKDFTAEELDGELLDLYETSKKLSYFNGGGPNAFLTYLRDIASQKKKV
;
A
#
# COMPACT_ATOMS: atom_id res chain seq x y z
N MET A 1 12.05 -26.17 14.83
CA MET A 1 12.20 -25.34 16.05
C MET A 1 11.14 -24.25 16.02
N SER A 2 10.25 -24.21 17.01
CA SER A 2 9.26 -23.13 17.11
C SER A 2 9.98 -21.80 17.33
N LEU A 3 9.67 -20.80 16.50
CA LEU A 3 10.16 -19.42 16.68
C LEU A 3 9.92 -18.96 18.13
N GLY A 4 10.97 -18.45 18.79
CA GLY A 4 10.86 -17.92 20.13
C GLY A 4 9.95 -16.70 20.17
N TYR A 5 9.43 -16.33 21.35
CA TYR A 5 8.51 -15.19 21.47
C TYR A 5 9.13 -13.87 20.95
N ARG A 6 10.46 -13.71 21.08
CA ARG A 6 11.20 -12.55 20.55
C ARG A 6 11.18 -12.50 19.02
N ASP A 7 11.28 -13.64 18.36
CA ASP A 7 11.24 -13.72 16.90
C ASP A 7 9.84 -13.41 16.38
N LYS A 8 8.79 -13.87 17.09
CA LYS A 8 7.40 -13.54 16.76
C LYS A 8 7.15 -12.03 16.84
N LEU A 9 7.57 -11.39 17.93
CA LEU A 9 7.46 -9.93 18.08
C LEU A 9 8.26 -9.19 17.01
N LEU A 10 9.44 -9.69 16.64
CA LEU A 10 10.26 -9.06 15.61
C LEU A 10 9.63 -9.19 14.22
N LYS A 11 9.03 -10.34 13.90
CA LYS A 11 8.23 -10.52 12.68
C LYS A 11 7.02 -9.60 12.67
N GLY A 12 6.27 -9.52 13.77
CA GLY A 12 5.10 -8.65 13.89
C GLY A 12 5.45 -7.15 13.74
N ARG A 13 6.58 -6.71 14.32
CA ARG A 13 7.08 -5.34 14.11
C ARG A 13 7.43 -5.05 12.66
N ARG A 14 8.03 -6.00 11.95
CA ARG A 14 8.33 -5.85 10.51
C ARG A 14 7.04 -5.81 9.69
N ALA A 15 6.09 -6.68 10.00
CA ALA A 15 4.78 -6.69 9.35
C ALA A 15 4.04 -5.36 9.53
N MET A 16 3.97 -4.84 10.77
CA MET A 16 3.36 -3.54 11.04
C MET A 16 4.11 -2.39 10.35
N ALA A 17 5.45 -2.44 10.31
CA ALA A 17 6.25 -1.44 9.62
C ALA A 17 5.92 -1.38 8.12
N HIS A 18 5.86 -2.55 7.49
CA HIS A 18 5.47 -2.70 6.09
C HIS A 18 4.04 -2.20 5.84
N LEU A 19 3.08 -2.59 6.69
CA LEU A 19 1.69 -2.13 6.59
C LEU A 19 1.57 -0.60 6.65
N ILE A 20 2.26 0.04 7.61
CA ILE A 20 2.23 1.50 7.76
C ILE A 20 2.96 2.18 6.60
N HIS A 21 4.08 1.63 6.12
CA HIS A 21 4.78 2.13 4.94
C HIS A 21 3.86 2.11 3.72
N LEU A 22 3.28 0.96 3.40
CA LEU A 22 2.33 0.77 2.30
C LEU A 22 1.14 1.72 2.39
N TRP A 23 0.59 1.91 3.59
CA TRP A 23 -0.55 2.81 3.76
C TRP A 23 -0.23 4.25 3.36
N HIS A 24 0.99 4.71 3.68
CA HIS A 24 1.43 6.05 3.29
C HIS A 24 1.74 6.13 1.80
N GLU A 25 2.45 5.15 1.23
CA GLU A 25 2.83 5.17 -0.19
C GLU A 25 1.60 5.12 -1.11
N ARG A 26 0.65 4.21 -0.84
CA ARG A 26 -0.62 4.12 -1.60
C ARG A 26 -1.40 5.43 -1.58
N ASN A 27 -1.34 6.11 -0.45
CA ASN A 27 -2.01 7.38 -0.31
C ASN A 27 -1.14 8.58 -0.68
N GLY A 28 0.14 8.38 -1.06
CA GLY A 28 1.12 9.44 -1.26
C GLY A 28 1.15 10.44 -0.10
N TRP A 29 1.09 9.95 1.13
CA TRP A 29 1.01 10.73 2.35
C TRP A 29 2.38 10.90 3.00
N SER A 30 2.59 12.06 3.62
CA SER A 30 3.70 12.23 4.55
C SER A 30 3.38 11.57 5.89
N HIS A 31 4.42 11.29 6.69
CA HIS A 31 4.28 10.74 8.06
C HIS A 31 3.47 11.61 9.04
N ARG A 32 3.08 12.83 8.63
CA ARG A 32 2.29 13.77 9.44
C ARG A 32 0.78 13.63 9.23
N VAL A 33 0.33 12.95 8.18
CA VAL A 33 -1.10 12.86 7.84
C VAL A 33 -1.88 12.12 8.92
N LEU A 34 -1.47 10.90 9.30
CA LEU A 34 -2.19 10.11 10.31
C LEU A 34 -2.24 10.80 11.69
N PRO A 35 -1.13 11.37 12.23
CA PRO A 35 -1.18 12.12 13.49
C PRO A 35 -2.10 13.34 13.44
N LEU A 36 -2.06 14.12 12.34
CA LEU A 36 -2.90 15.30 12.19
C LEU A 36 -4.39 14.92 12.11
N LEU A 37 -4.73 13.86 11.36
CA LEU A 37 -6.11 13.37 11.31
C LEU A 37 -6.60 12.92 12.69
N SER A 38 -5.76 12.19 13.42
CA SER A 38 -6.08 11.73 14.76
C SER A 38 -6.32 12.89 15.74
N GLU A 39 -5.51 13.95 15.65
CA GLU A 39 -5.62 15.13 16.51
C GLU A 39 -6.85 15.98 16.17
N ILE A 40 -7.04 16.31 14.89
CA ILE A 40 -8.13 17.21 14.44
C ILE A 40 -9.49 16.59 14.69
N LEU A 41 -9.61 15.28 14.47
CA LEU A 41 -10.87 14.54 14.58
C LEU A 41 -11.07 13.90 15.97
N ASP A 42 -10.16 14.15 16.92
CA ASP A 42 -10.15 13.58 18.28
C ASP A 42 -10.32 12.05 18.32
N LEU A 43 -9.53 11.35 17.49
CA LEU A 43 -9.61 9.89 17.31
C LEU A 43 -8.65 9.11 18.22
N GLY A 44 -8.10 9.79 19.22
CA GLY A 44 -7.02 9.28 20.06
C GLY A 44 -5.68 9.94 19.78
N ARG A 45 -4.63 9.45 20.43
CA ARG A 45 -3.32 10.11 20.42
C ARG A 45 -2.27 9.24 19.74
N VAL A 46 -1.72 9.78 18.66
CA VAL A 46 -0.53 9.23 18.01
C VAL A 46 0.38 10.38 17.57
N HIS A 47 1.64 10.32 17.96
CA HIS A 47 2.63 11.33 17.62
C HIS A 47 3.37 10.98 16.32
N ASN A 48 3.88 12.01 15.63
CA ASN A 48 4.72 11.86 14.43
C ASN A 48 5.89 10.88 14.64
N SER A 49 6.52 10.92 15.81
CA SER A 49 7.63 10.00 16.15
C SER A 49 7.18 8.55 16.28
N GLN A 50 5.95 8.30 16.75
CA GLN A 50 5.39 6.95 16.83
C GLN A 50 5.09 6.39 15.44
N ILE A 51 4.51 7.19 14.54
CA ILE A 51 4.30 6.78 13.14
C ILE A 51 5.62 6.51 12.44
N SER A 52 6.61 7.40 12.59
CA SER A 52 7.94 7.19 12.02
C SER A 52 8.60 5.93 12.58
N ASN A 53 8.54 5.69 13.88
CA ASN A 53 9.11 4.49 14.50
C ASN A 53 8.35 3.21 14.13
N LEU A 54 7.02 3.27 13.96
CA LEU A 54 6.22 2.15 13.46
C LEU A 54 6.64 1.80 12.04
N ARG A 55 6.67 2.78 11.13
CA ARG A 55 7.07 2.62 9.73
C ARG A 55 8.47 2.02 9.57
N ASN A 56 9.37 2.30 10.50
CA ASN A 56 10.74 1.78 10.49
C ASN A 56 10.93 0.51 11.36
N GLY A 57 9.87 -0.04 11.95
CA GLY A 57 9.92 -1.23 12.81
C GLY A 57 10.68 -1.05 14.13
N LYS A 58 10.91 0.21 14.54
CA LYS A 58 11.68 0.59 15.75
C LYS A 58 10.81 0.75 16.98
N LEU A 59 9.50 0.90 16.83
CA LEU A 59 8.60 1.04 17.98
C LEU A 59 8.40 -0.34 18.66
N SER A 60 8.95 -0.49 19.87
CA SER A 60 8.93 -1.76 20.62
C SER A 60 7.64 -1.98 21.41
N SER A 61 7.06 -0.91 21.95
CA SER A 61 5.91 -0.97 22.86
C SER A 61 4.94 0.20 22.60
N PRO A 62 4.20 0.21 21.49
CA PRO A 62 3.09 1.14 21.28
C PRO A 62 2.03 0.97 22.38
N GLY A 63 1.52 2.10 22.89
CA GLY A 63 0.35 2.09 23.76
C GLY A 63 -0.93 1.74 23.00
N PRO A 64 -2.00 1.32 23.70
CA PRO A 64 -3.27 0.95 23.07
C PRO A 64 -3.91 2.09 22.25
N GLU A 65 -3.72 3.35 22.68
CA GLU A 65 -4.22 4.53 21.97
C GLU A 65 -3.67 4.65 20.54
N VAL A 66 -2.47 4.16 20.27
CA VAL A 66 -1.89 4.19 18.93
C VAL A 66 -2.70 3.30 17.98
N PHE A 67 -3.05 2.08 18.41
CA PHE A 67 -3.85 1.17 17.60
C PHE A 67 -5.29 1.66 17.43
N LEU A 68 -5.85 2.25 18.49
CA LEU A 68 -7.18 2.86 18.44
C LEU A 68 -7.23 4.01 17.43
N ALA A 69 -6.28 4.94 17.50
CA ALA A 69 -6.17 6.06 16.58
C ALA A 69 -6.05 5.62 15.13
N LEU A 70 -5.15 4.67 14.85
CA LEU A 70 -4.99 4.13 13.49
C LEU A 70 -6.27 3.46 12.99
N ALA A 71 -6.94 2.66 13.82
CA ALA A 71 -8.17 1.98 13.44
C ALA A 71 -9.34 2.94 13.21
N GLN A 72 -9.46 4.00 14.01
CA GLN A 72 -10.51 5.00 13.85
C GLN A 72 -10.29 5.84 12.59
N VAL A 73 -9.05 6.29 12.34
CA VAL A 73 -8.71 6.93 11.05
C VAL A 73 -9.05 5.99 9.91
N ASN A 74 -8.64 4.73 9.99
CA ASN A 74 -8.92 3.73 8.95
C ASN A 74 -10.41 3.53 8.68
N THR A 75 -11.23 3.53 9.73
CA THR A 75 -12.70 3.41 9.62
C THR A 75 -13.31 4.61 8.91
N ILE A 76 -12.82 5.82 9.17
CA ILE A 76 -13.30 7.03 8.49
C ILE A 76 -12.94 7.00 7.00
N LEU A 77 -11.72 6.54 6.66
CA LEU A 77 -11.34 6.38 5.26
C LEU A 77 -12.25 5.40 4.52
N ASP A 78 -12.63 4.31 5.19
CA ASP A 78 -13.53 3.30 4.64
C ASP A 78 -14.97 3.82 4.45
N GLN A 79 -15.45 4.63 5.39
CA GLN A 79 -16.76 5.30 5.29
C GLN A 79 -16.79 6.44 4.25
N GLY A 80 -15.61 6.95 3.87
CA GLY A 80 -15.43 8.05 2.93
C GLY A 80 -15.17 9.39 3.62
N ILE A 81 -14.25 10.16 3.02
CA ILE A 81 -13.72 11.42 3.56
C ILE A 81 -14.71 12.59 3.55
N GLU A 82 -15.85 12.48 2.86
CA GLU A 82 -16.81 13.58 2.78
C GLU A 82 -17.43 13.90 4.15
N SER A 83 -17.52 12.89 5.04
CA SER A 83 -18.00 13.05 6.41
C SER A 83 -17.17 14.01 7.26
N ILE A 84 -15.89 14.19 6.92
CA ILE A 84 -14.93 15.03 7.66
C ILE A 84 -14.56 16.32 6.91
N ARG A 85 -15.23 16.59 5.78
CA ARG A 85 -14.94 17.73 4.90
C ARG A 85 -15.03 19.06 5.62
N ASP A 86 -16.15 19.32 6.31
CA ASP A 86 -16.42 20.63 6.92
C ASP A 86 -15.36 21.03 7.96
N GLN A 87 -14.76 20.04 8.63
CA GLN A 87 -13.73 20.26 9.64
C GLN A 87 -12.36 20.56 9.03
N LEU A 88 -12.08 19.98 7.85
CA LEU A 88 -10.78 20.02 7.20
C LEU A 88 -10.65 21.07 6.10
N GLU A 89 -11.67 21.25 5.26
CA GLU A 89 -11.62 22.13 4.08
C GLU A 89 -11.27 23.58 4.45
N LYS A 90 -11.83 24.08 5.56
CA LYS A 90 -11.63 25.46 6.01
C LYS A 90 -10.39 25.64 6.87
N ASN A 91 -10.11 24.71 7.77
CA ASN A 91 -9.08 24.88 8.80
C ASN A 91 -7.74 24.24 8.42
N HIS A 92 -7.77 23.19 7.58
CA HIS A 92 -6.60 22.40 7.19
C HIS A 92 -6.64 22.04 5.68
N PRO A 93 -6.64 23.04 4.78
CA PRO A 93 -6.84 22.82 3.35
C PRO A 93 -5.77 21.93 2.69
N GLU A 94 -4.54 21.93 3.19
CA GLU A 94 -3.46 21.06 2.69
C GLU A 94 -3.70 19.58 3.04
N LEU A 95 -4.22 19.31 4.25
CA LEU A 95 -4.57 17.97 4.68
C LEU A 95 -5.78 17.47 3.88
N TRP A 96 -6.79 18.33 3.67
CA TRP A 96 -7.94 18.01 2.84
C TRP A 96 -7.53 17.64 1.41
N ARG A 97 -6.67 18.43 0.76
CA ARG A 97 -6.14 18.09 -0.58
C ARG A 97 -5.44 16.74 -0.61
N SER A 98 -4.62 16.45 0.41
CA SER A 98 -3.90 15.17 0.51
C SER A 98 -4.86 13.97 0.57
N LEU A 99 -6.01 14.12 1.24
CA LEU A 99 -7.08 13.13 1.29
C LEU A 99 -7.86 13.03 -0.04
N GLN A 100 -8.16 14.18 -0.66
CA GLN A 100 -8.84 14.22 -1.96
C GLN A 100 -8.02 13.52 -3.05
N ASP A 101 -6.70 13.65 -2.99
CA ASP A 101 -5.84 12.97 -3.96
C ASP A 101 -5.82 11.45 -3.75
N SER A 102 -5.84 10.97 -2.50
CA SER A 102 -5.96 9.55 -2.16
C SER A 102 -6.27 9.36 -0.67
N ALA A 103 -7.22 8.47 -0.37
CA ALA A 103 -7.71 8.16 0.98
C ALA A 103 -8.14 6.69 1.13
N LEU A 104 -7.29 5.78 0.65
CA LEU A 104 -7.52 4.34 0.67
C LEU A 104 -7.35 3.76 2.09
N PRO A 105 -8.34 3.00 2.60
CA PRO A 105 -8.25 2.30 3.87
C PRO A 105 -7.38 1.04 3.77
N LEU A 106 -6.92 0.57 4.94
CA LEU A 106 -6.35 -0.75 5.14
C LEU A 106 -7.48 -1.75 5.44
N LYS A 107 -7.62 -2.77 4.59
CA LYS A 107 -8.67 -3.77 4.71
C LYS A 107 -8.12 -5.18 4.96
N ASN A 108 -8.85 -6.00 5.70
CA ASN A 108 -8.55 -7.42 5.81
C ASN A 108 -9.02 -8.18 4.56
N ASP A 109 -8.73 -9.49 4.52
CA ASP A 109 -9.10 -10.37 3.41
C ASP A 109 -10.62 -10.53 3.20
N ALA A 110 -11.42 -10.11 4.19
CA ALA A 110 -12.88 -10.06 4.09
C ALA A 110 -13.41 -8.68 3.64
N ASP A 111 -12.53 -7.81 3.13
CA ASP A 111 -12.81 -6.45 2.67
C ASP A 111 -13.34 -5.48 3.75
N ASN A 112 -13.14 -5.82 5.03
CA ASN A 112 -13.49 -4.94 6.16
C ASN A 112 -12.27 -4.12 6.59
N PRO A 113 -12.44 -2.88 7.08
CA PRO A 113 -11.34 -2.08 7.60
C PRO A 113 -10.67 -2.79 8.78
N LEU A 114 -9.33 -2.78 8.82
CA LEU A 114 -8.55 -3.32 9.94
C LEU A 114 -8.92 -2.59 11.24
N SER A 115 -9.33 -3.38 12.22
CA SER A 115 -9.66 -2.91 13.57
C SER A 115 -8.42 -2.75 14.46
N ALA A 116 -8.57 -2.06 15.60
CA ALA A 116 -7.47 -1.88 16.56
C ALA A 116 -6.93 -3.22 17.08
N GLY A 117 -7.81 -4.20 17.27
CA GLY A 117 -7.42 -5.56 17.68
C GLY A 117 -6.56 -6.25 16.62
N GLU A 118 -6.95 -6.17 15.35
CA GLU A 118 -6.18 -6.77 14.26
C GLU A 118 -4.81 -6.10 14.07
N LEU A 119 -4.74 -4.76 14.16
CA LEU A 119 -3.47 -4.04 14.13
C LEU A 119 -2.54 -4.47 15.27
N PHE A 120 -3.10 -4.66 16.48
CA PHE A 120 -2.34 -5.16 17.62
C PHE A 120 -1.86 -6.61 17.43
N GLU A 121 -2.72 -7.48 16.89
CA GLU A 121 -2.38 -8.88 16.61
C GLU A 121 -1.27 -9.00 15.55
N ILE A 122 -1.34 -8.17 14.49
CA ILE A 122 -0.29 -8.07 13.45
C ILE A 122 1.02 -7.60 14.09
N PHE A 123 1.00 -6.50 14.85
CA PHE A 123 2.18 -5.98 15.54
C PHE A 123 2.81 -7.00 16.49
N SER A 124 1.99 -7.79 17.19
CA SER A 124 2.44 -8.84 18.11
C SER A 124 2.88 -10.14 17.42
N GLY A 125 2.70 -10.24 16.09
CA GLY A 125 3.00 -11.44 15.31
C GLY A 125 2.06 -12.61 15.60
N LEU A 126 0.86 -12.33 16.11
CA LEU A 126 -0.20 -13.31 16.36
C LEU A 126 -1.05 -13.55 15.10
N LYS A 127 -1.23 -12.50 14.29
CA LYS A 127 -1.92 -12.54 13.01
C LYS A 127 -0.94 -12.20 11.89
N PRO A 128 -0.94 -12.93 10.75
CA PRO A 128 -0.17 -12.50 9.58
C PRO A 128 -0.73 -11.20 9.00
N LEU A 129 0.00 -10.59 8.08
CA LEU A 129 -0.57 -9.53 7.26
C LEU A 129 -1.74 -10.09 6.43
N PRO A 130 -2.77 -9.29 6.13
CA PRO A 130 -3.74 -9.69 5.12
C PRO A 130 -3.00 -10.01 3.82
N LEU A 131 -3.53 -10.93 3.02
CA LEU A 131 -2.91 -11.38 1.76
C LEU A 131 -2.71 -10.23 0.77
N SER A 132 -3.51 -9.17 0.90
CA SER A 132 -3.38 -7.89 0.20
C SER A 132 -2.22 -7.02 0.68
N PHE A 133 -1.40 -7.47 1.64
CA PHE A 133 -0.25 -6.74 2.17
C PHE A 133 0.94 -7.67 2.49
N ASP A 134 0.85 -8.98 2.26
CA ASP A 134 1.93 -9.93 2.56
C ASP A 134 2.80 -10.21 1.32
N TRP A 135 3.51 -9.19 0.84
CA TRP A 135 4.40 -9.33 -0.32
C TRP A 135 5.70 -8.54 -0.15
N TYR A 136 6.70 -9.14 0.47
CA TYR A 136 8.02 -8.52 0.45
C TYR A 136 8.61 -8.56 -0.97
N ILE A 137 9.02 -7.40 -1.49
CA ILE A 137 9.74 -7.24 -2.76
C ILE A 137 11.19 -6.84 -2.44
N GLU A 138 12.16 -7.57 -2.98
CA GLU A 138 13.57 -7.22 -2.83
C GLU A 138 14.02 -6.14 -3.83
N ASP A 139 14.94 -5.26 -3.42
CA ASP A 139 15.54 -4.27 -4.34
C ASP A 139 16.16 -4.92 -5.58
N SER A 140 16.69 -6.13 -5.42
CA SER A 140 17.34 -6.89 -6.50
C SER A 140 16.37 -7.41 -7.57
N GLU A 141 15.08 -7.54 -7.24
CA GLU A 141 14.06 -8.02 -8.18
C GLU A 141 13.19 -6.90 -8.78
N ALA A 142 13.23 -5.69 -8.22
CA ALA A 142 12.36 -4.58 -8.62
C ALA A 142 12.44 -4.21 -10.12
N SER A 143 13.66 -4.15 -10.67
CA SER A 143 13.89 -3.90 -12.10
C SER A 143 13.30 -5.02 -12.98
N ALA A 144 13.56 -6.28 -12.63
CA ALA A 144 13.05 -7.42 -13.38
C ALA A 144 11.51 -7.53 -13.32
N LEU A 145 10.91 -7.14 -12.20
CA LEU A 145 9.45 -7.07 -12.05
C LEU A 145 8.85 -5.89 -12.84
N SER A 146 9.56 -4.76 -12.94
CA SER A 146 9.15 -3.62 -13.77
C SER A 146 9.09 -3.99 -15.25
N ASP A 147 10.09 -4.72 -15.74
CA ASP A 147 10.09 -5.29 -17.09
C ASP A 147 8.93 -6.27 -17.30
N ALA A 148 8.68 -7.16 -16.33
CA ALA A 148 7.57 -8.12 -16.38
C ALA A 148 6.20 -7.41 -16.41
N LEU A 149 6.05 -6.28 -15.72
CA LEU A 149 4.85 -5.45 -15.77
C LEU A 149 4.61 -4.88 -17.16
N SER A 150 5.67 -4.33 -17.79
CA SER A 150 5.57 -3.81 -19.17
C SER A 150 5.06 -4.88 -20.12
N ASP A 151 5.64 -6.09 -20.07
CA ASP A 151 5.20 -7.21 -20.89
C ASP A 151 3.75 -7.63 -20.59
N HIS A 152 3.41 -7.74 -19.31
CA HIS A 152 2.10 -8.18 -18.84
C HIS A 152 0.99 -7.23 -19.33
N PHE A 153 1.17 -5.93 -19.16
CA PHE A 153 0.17 -4.94 -19.56
C PHE A 153 0.16 -4.71 -21.07
N CYS A 154 1.32 -4.71 -21.71
CA CYS A 154 1.39 -4.49 -23.15
C CYS A 154 1.05 -5.75 -23.97
N GLN A 155 1.15 -6.94 -23.40
CA GLN A 155 0.95 -8.23 -24.08
C GLN A 155 1.76 -8.31 -25.39
N ASN A 156 3.04 -7.92 -25.34
CA ASN A 156 3.94 -7.79 -26.50
C ASN A 156 3.54 -6.77 -27.57
N ARG A 157 2.60 -5.86 -27.30
CA ARG A 157 2.24 -4.75 -28.20
C ARG A 157 3.07 -3.49 -27.87
N PRO A 158 3.32 -2.59 -28.84
CA PRO A 158 3.96 -1.32 -28.53
C PRO A 158 3.11 -0.46 -27.59
N TRP A 159 3.72 0.19 -26.60
CA TRP A 159 3.03 1.06 -25.63
C TRP A 159 2.05 2.03 -26.28
N ARG A 160 2.44 2.69 -27.38
CA ARG A 160 1.58 3.60 -28.16
C ARG A 160 0.22 3.02 -28.59
N SER A 161 0.11 1.70 -28.69
CA SER A 161 -1.10 0.99 -29.13
C SER A 161 -2.00 0.54 -27.98
N CYS A 162 -1.47 0.39 -26.77
CA CYS A 162 -2.21 -0.06 -25.59
C CYS A 162 -2.34 1.02 -24.49
N LYS A 163 -1.62 2.14 -24.61
CA LYS A 163 -1.56 3.24 -23.64
C LYS A 163 -2.93 3.67 -23.14
N THR A 164 -3.83 4.03 -24.04
CA THR A 164 -5.15 4.56 -23.65
C THR A 164 -5.92 3.55 -22.80
N ILE A 165 -5.99 2.30 -23.25
CA ILE A 165 -6.74 1.22 -22.58
C ILE A 165 -6.17 0.96 -21.17
N ILE A 166 -4.84 0.91 -21.04
CA ILE A 166 -4.17 0.63 -19.76
C ILE A 166 -4.32 1.81 -18.80
N MET A 167 -4.11 3.04 -19.28
CA MET A 167 -4.22 4.25 -18.46
C MET A 167 -5.65 4.53 -18.00
N ASP A 168 -6.66 4.12 -18.77
CA ASP A 168 -8.07 4.23 -18.39
C ASP A 168 -8.46 3.18 -17.33
N ALA A 169 -7.84 2.00 -17.37
CA ALA A 169 -8.04 0.97 -16.35
C ALA A 169 -7.37 1.31 -15.01
N TYR A 170 -6.26 2.06 -15.04
CA TYR A 170 -5.53 2.48 -13.86
C TYR A 170 -6.28 3.60 -13.10
N THR A 171 -6.82 3.27 -11.92
CA THR A 171 -7.76 4.13 -11.17
C THR A 171 -7.13 5.26 -10.37
N VAL A 172 -5.81 5.26 -10.22
CA VAL A 172 -5.11 6.28 -9.43
C VAL A 172 -5.25 7.63 -10.14
N SER A 173 -5.72 8.64 -9.42
CA SER A 173 -5.96 10.00 -9.91
C SER A 173 -4.71 10.89 -9.86
N LYS A 174 -3.77 10.60 -8.95
CA LYS A 174 -2.54 11.38 -8.75
C LYS A 174 -1.65 11.40 -10.00
N THR A 175 -1.46 12.58 -10.59
CA THR A 175 -0.67 12.78 -11.82
C THR A 175 0.74 12.19 -11.72
N LEU A 176 1.48 12.48 -10.64
CA LEU A 176 2.85 11.96 -10.47
C LEU A 176 2.92 10.41 -10.45
N ARG A 177 1.92 9.75 -9.84
CA ARG A 177 1.84 8.28 -9.82
C ARG A 177 1.46 7.73 -11.20
N ARG A 178 0.52 8.39 -11.89
CA ARG A 178 0.11 8.04 -13.27
C ARG A 178 1.26 8.18 -14.26
N ASP A 179 2.03 9.25 -14.16
CA ASP A 179 3.17 9.50 -15.05
C ASP A 179 4.27 8.46 -14.83
N ARG A 180 4.63 8.20 -13.57
CA ARG A 180 5.59 7.14 -13.22
C ARG A 180 5.14 5.76 -13.72
N PHE A 181 3.86 5.41 -13.50
CA PHE A 181 3.30 4.17 -14.03
C PHE A 181 3.42 4.11 -15.56
N ALA A 182 3.08 5.19 -16.27
CA ALA A 182 3.21 5.26 -17.72
C ALA A 182 4.67 5.12 -18.20
N GLU A 183 5.62 5.72 -17.49
CA GLU A 183 7.06 5.58 -17.77
C GLU A 183 7.55 4.13 -17.57
N VAL A 184 7.09 3.46 -16.51
CA VAL A 184 7.44 2.06 -16.25
C VAL A 184 6.87 1.13 -17.31
N ILE A 185 5.58 1.25 -17.64
CA ILE A 185 4.99 0.42 -18.69
C ILE A 185 5.60 0.71 -20.07
N ALA A 186 6.04 1.94 -20.32
CA ALA A 186 6.78 2.30 -21.52
C ALA A 186 8.23 1.78 -21.56
N GLY A 187 8.76 1.22 -20.47
CA GLY A 187 10.15 0.76 -20.36
C GLY A 187 11.16 1.90 -20.26
N ILE A 188 10.75 3.09 -19.81
CA ILE A 188 11.61 4.27 -19.66
C ILE A 188 12.29 4.27 -18.28
N LYS A 189 11.60 3.73 -17.27
CA LYS A 189 12.02 3.72 -15.87
C LYS A 189 11.62 2.40 -15.21
N ASP A 190 12.29 2.05 -14.13
CA ASP A 190 11.88 0.97 -13.24
C ASP A 190 11.29 1.51 -11.94
N PHE A 191 10.34 0.77 -11.36
CA PHE A 191 9.97 0.98 -9.97
C PHE A 191 11.12 0.54 -9.05
N THR A 192 11.34 1.28 -7.97
CA THR A 192 12.09 0.73 -6.82
C THR A 192 11.26 -0.35 -6.11
N ALA A 193 11.86 -1.16 -5.23
CA ALA A 193 11.09 -2.13 -4.46
C ALA A 193 10.00 -1.46 -3.61
N GLU A 194 10.33 -0.33 -2.97
CA GLU A 194 9.37 0.47 -2.19
C GLU A 194 8.21 0.99 -3.05
N GLU A 195 8.51 1.51 -4.25
CA GLU A 195 7.48 2.00 -5.16
C GLU A 195 6.60 0.86 -5.66
N LEU A 196 7.18 -0.25 -6.08
CA LEU A 196 6.45 -1.41 -6.59
C LEU A 196 5.56 -2.03 -5.51
N ASP A 197 6.08 -2.11 -4.28
CA ASP A 197 5.36 -2.57 -3.10
C ASP A 197 4.10 -1.71 -2.86
N GLY A 198 4.28 -0.38 -2.86
CA GLY A 198 3.18 0.58 -2.76
C GLY A 198 2.16 0.50 -3.90
N GLU A 199 2.59 0.16 -5.11
CA GLU A 199 1.76 0.16 -6.32
C GLU A 199 1.05 -1.18 -6.57
N LEU A 200 1.50 -2.29 -5.96
CA LEU A 200 1.09 -3.65 -6.33
C LEU A 200 -0.43 -3.89 -6.31
N LEU A 201 -1.16 -3.30 -5.35
CA LEU A 201 -2.62 -3.40 -5.29
C LEU A 201 -3.30 -2.74 -6.48
N ASP A 202 -2.86 -1.53 -6.80
CA ASP A 202 -3.45 -0.75 -7.89
C ASP A 202 -3.10 -1.38 -9.25
N LEU A 203 -1.90 -1.96 -9.37
CA LEU A 203 -1.48 -2.78 -10.52
C LEU A 203 -2.33 -4.05 -10.67
N TYR A 204 -2.59 -4.77 -9.58
CA TYR A 204 -3.45 -5.95 -9.58
C TYR A 204 -4.89 -5.60 -9.99
N GLU A 205 -5.48 -4.56 -9.41
CA GLU A 205 -6.85 -4.15 -9.77
C GLU A 205 -6.94 -3.67 -11.22
N THR A 206 -5.91 -2.99 -11.73
CA THR A 206 -5.82 -2.61 -13.15
C THR A 206 -5.76 -3.83 -14.05
N SER A 207 -4.93 -4.81 -13.70
CA SER A 207 -4.80 -6.08 -14.42
C SER A 207 -6.12 -6.87 -14.44
N LYS A 208 -6.82 -6.90 -13.30
CA LYS A 208 -8.12 -7.53 -13.15
C LYS A 208 -9.20 -6.83 -13.99
N LYS A 209 -9.24 -5.49 -14.00
CA LYS A 209 -10.14 -4.71 -14.86
C LYS A 209 -9.92 -4.97 -16.34
N LEU A 210 -8.67 -5.14 -16.76
CA LEU A 210 -8.30 -5.50 -18.12
C LEU A 210 -8.52 -6.99 -18.43
N SER A 211 -8.94 -7.79 -17.45
CA SER A 211 -9.05 -9.26 -17.55
C SER A 211 -7.74 -9.95 -17.93
N TYR A 212 -6.59 -9.33 -17.63
CA TYR A 212 -5.27 -9.88 -17.91
C TYR A 212 -4.81 -10.85 -16.81
N PHE A 213 -5.35 -10.69 -15.60
CA PHE A 213 -5.10 -11.59 -14.49
C PHE A 213 -6.35 -11.76 -13.65
N ASN A 214 -6.80 -13.00 -13.48
CA ASN A 214 -7.98 -13.35 -12.69
C ASN A 214 -7.65 -14.41 -11.61
N GLY A 215 -6.36 -14.69 -11.38
CA GLY A 215 -5.91 -15.81 -10.55
C GLY A 215 -5.63 -15.40 -9.10
N GLY A 216 -6.54 -15.64 -8.18
CA GLY A 216 -6.28 -15.41 -6.75
C GLY A 216 -6.12 -13.91 -6.40
N GLY A 217 -5.35 -13.61 -5.36
CA GLY A 217 -5.14 -12.26 -4.85
C GLY A 217 -3.87 -11.59 -5.36
N PRO A 218 -3.54 -10.38 -4.88
CA PRO A 218 -2.39 -9.63 -5.40
C PRO A 218 -1.03 -10.26 -5.06
N ASN A 219 -0.93 -11.12 -4.03
CA ASN A 219 0.26 -11.97 -3.83
C ASN A 219 0.43 -13.04 -4.94
N ALA A 220 -0.68 -13.60 -5.43
CA ALA A 220 -0.65 -14.50 -6.59
C ALA A 220 -0.26 -13.74 -7.86
N PHE A 221 -0.69 -12.48 -7.98
CA PHE A 221 -0.26 -11.60 -9.07
C PHE A 221 1.24 -11.32 -9.02
N LEU A 222 1.80 -11.00 -7.85
CA LEU A 222 3.26 -10.83 -7.70
C LEU A 222 4.02 -12.11 -8.04
N THR A 223 3.53 -13.27 -7.59
CA THR A 223 4.13 -14.57 -7.92
C THR A 223 4.14 -14.79 -9.43
N TYR A 224 3.04 -14.46 -10.11
CA TYR A 224 2.95 -14.51 -11.56
C TYR A 224 3.93 -13.55 -12.26
N LEU A 225 4.13 -12.34 -11.75
CA LEU A 225 5.14 -11.41 -12.28
C LEU A 225 6.57 -11.96 -12.09
N ARG A 226 6.85 -12.59 -10.94
CA ARG A 226 8.13 -13.27 -10.68
C ARG A 226 8.37 -14.43 -11.65
N ASP A 227 7.31 -15.16 -12.02
CA ASP A 227 7.39 -16.23 -13.02
C ASP A 227 7.73 -15.68 -14.41
N ILE A 228 7.10 -14.58 -14.84
CA ILE A 228 7.44 -13.88 -16.10
C ILE A 228 8.90 -13.44 -16.09
N ALA A 229 9.32 -12.75 -15.02
CA ALA A 229 10.68 -12.25 -14.86
C ALA A 229 11.72 -13.39 -14.89
N SER A 230 11.39 -14.54 -14.29
CA SER A 230 12.26 -15.72 -14.25
C SER A 230 12.36 -16.43 -15.60
N GLN A 231 11.29 -16.42 -16.41
CA GLN A 231 11.31 -16.96 -17.77
C GLN A 231 12.21 -16.13 -18.69
N LYS A 232 12.22 -14.81 -18.53
CA LYS A 232 13.12 -13.90 -19.28
C LYS A 232 14.60 -14.11 -18.97
N LYS A 233 14.98 -14.38 -17.71
CA LYS A 233 16.38 -14.67 -17.34
C LYS A 233 16.95 -15.94 -17.98
N LYS A 234 16.11 -16.82 -18.57
CA LYS A 234 16.53 -18.08 -19.21
C LYS A 234 16.72 -17.96 -20.73
N VAL A 235 16.38 -16.83 -21.33
CA VAL A 235 16.57 -16.52 -22.76
C VAL A 235 17.81 -15.65 -22.91
#